data_AF-A0A352XW01-F1
#
_entry.id   AF-A0A352XW01-F1
#
_cell.length_a   1.000
_cell.length_b   1.000
_cell.length_c   1.000
_cell.angle_alpha   90.00
_cell.angle_beta   90.00
_cell.angle_gamma   90.00
#
_symmetry.space_group_name_H-M   'P 1'
#
loop_
_entity.id
_entity.type
_entity.pdbx_description
1 polymer ?
#
loop_
_entity_poly.entity_id
_entity_poly.type
_entity_poly.pdbx_seq_one_letter_code
_entity_poly.pdbx_strand_id
1 'polypeptide(L)'
;MMQSQTYTTRQKQPSRWKIFIHAGKTFKLIRGLMSDRRISLWRKLLFVGSIGALLVLLFFPDLFSETVLSAVFPLIGTVAGVPIDAGFDWMAFAMVALNLFKFFPTELVAEHYQNIFG
;
A
#
# COMPACT_ATOMS: atom_id res chain seq x y z
N MET A 1 51.12 -6.09 17.31
CA MET A 1 49.95 -5.47 17.98
C MET A 1 48.86 -5.28 16.92
N MET A 2 47.85 -6.15 16.89
CA MET A 2 46.72 -6.07 15.96
C MET A 2 45.52 -5.50 16.71
N GLN A 3 45.05 -4.32 16.30
CA GLN A 3 43.83 -3.71 16.84
C GLN A 3 42.62 -4.33 16.14
N SER A 4 41.92 -5.21 16.85
CA SER A 4 40.62 -5.74 16.45
C SER A 4 39.55 -4.64 16.54
N GLN A 5 39.15 -4.10 15.40
CA GLN A 5 38.02 -3.17 15.29
C GLN A 5 36.71 -3.93 15.57
N THR A 6 36.09 -3.66 16.72
CA THR A 6 34.76 -4.15 17.07
C THR A 6 33.72 -3.31 16.36
N TYR A 7 33.26 -3.78 15.20
CA TYR A 7 32.09 -3.26 14.52
C TYR A 7 30.84 -3.58 15.35
N THR A 8 30.50 -2.70 16.28
CA THR A 8 29.19 -2.71 16.95
C THR A 8 28.13 -2.24 15.95
N THR A 9 27.71 -3.13 15.05
CA THR A 9 26.47 -2.92 14.30
C THR A 9 25.33 -3.06 15.29
N ARG A 10 24.94 -1.95 15.92
CA ARG A 10 23.68 -1.82 16.64
C ARG A 10 22.57 -1.96 15.62
N GLN A 11 22.21 -3.20 15.26
CA GLN A 11 21.00 -3.50 14.51
C GLN A 11 19.84 -3.03 15.38
N LYS A 12 19.43 -1.78 15.12
CA LYS A 12 18.30 -1.13 15.75
C LYS A 12 17.08 -1.86 15.23
N GLN A 13 16.71 -2.95 15.92
CA GLN A 13 15.56 -3.79 15.60
C GLN A 13 14.41 -2.86 15.22
N PRO A 14 13.89 -2.93 13.98
CA PRO A 14 12.92 -1.97 13.50
C PRO A 14 11.70 -2.04 14.41
N SER A 15 11.53 -1.00 15.24
CA SER A 15 10.36 -0.87 16.10
C SER A 15 9.12 -1.08 15.25
N ARG A 16 8.20 -1.96 15.68
CA ARG A 16 6.94 -2.26 14.96
C ARG A 16 6.17 -0.98 14.59
N TRP A 17 6.35 0.08 15.37
CA TRP A 17 5.83 1.43 15.10
C TRP A 17 6.36 2.09 13.82
N LYS A 18 7.57 1.76 13.35
CA LYS A 18 8.10 2.24 12.07
C LYS A 18 7.24 1.80 10.88
N ILE A 19 6.57 0.65 10.98
CA ILE A 19 5.69 0.12 9.92
C ILE A 19 4.44 1.00 9.80
N PHE A 20 3.82 1.35 10.93
CA PHE A 20 2.67 2.26 10.97
C PHE A 20 3.02 3.68 10.49
N ILE A 21 4.21 4.17 10.85
CA ILE A 21 4.73 5.45 10.34
C ILE A 21 4.94 5.36 8.82
N HIS A 22 5.38 4.21 8.29
CA HIS A 22 5.56 4.02 6.86
C HIS A 22 4.25 4.11 6.10
N ALA A 23 3.17 3.49 6.60
CA ALA A 23 1.84 3.58 6.00
C ALA A 23 1.35 5.04 5.91
N GLY A 24 1.53 5.83 6.98
CA GLY A 24 1.20 7.26 6.98
C GLY A 24 2.02 8.07 5.98
N LYS A 25 3.32 7.79 5.86
CA LYS A 25 4.18 8.45 4.87
C LYS A 25 3.82 8.05 3.43
N THR A 26 3.47 6.79 3.18
CA THR A 26 2.99 6.33 1.87
C THR A 26 1.69 7.05 1.49
N PHE A 27 0.75 7.24 2.43
CA PHE A 27 -0.46 8.02 2.16
C PHE A 27 -0.14 9.48 1.83
N LYS A 28 0.82 10.08 2.55
CA LYS A 28 1.31 11.44 2.25
C LYS A 28 1.95 11.53 0.86
N LEU A 29 2.70 10.51 0.44
CA LEU A 29 3.28 10.39 -0.90
C LEU A 29 2.20 10.31 -1.97
N ILE A 30 1.22 9.41 -1.81
CA ILE A 30 0.08 9.29 -2.73
C ILE A 30 -0.65 10.63 -2.84
N ARG A 31 -0.94 11.28 -1.71
CA ARG A 31 -1.61 12.58 -1.70
C ARG A 31 -0.80 13.65 -2.45
N GLY A 32 0.53 13.69 -2.25
CA GLY A 32 1.42 14.60 -2.98
C GLY A 32 1.32 14.40 -4.49
N LEU A 33 1.45 13.15 -4.95
CA LEU A 33 1.33 12.78 -6.37
C LEU A 33 -0.06 13.10 -6.94
N MET A 34 -1.12 12.86 -6.18
CA MET A 34 -2.49 13.16 -6.61
C MET A 34 -2.75 14.67 -6.72
N SER A 35 -2.10 15.49 -5.90
CA SER A 35 -2.21 16.96 -5.96
C SER A 35 -1.24 17.61 -6.96
N ASP A 36 -0.19 16.91 -7.41
CA ASP A 36 0.78 17.46 -8.36
C ASP A 36 0.15 17.72 -9.74
N ARG A 37 0.19 18.97 -10.20
CA ARG A 37 -0.36 19.41 -11.51
C ARG A 37 0.45 18.88 -12.69
N ARG A 38 1.73 18.54 -12.49
CA ARG A 38 2.62 17.99 -13.53
C ARG A 38 2.20 16.59 -13.95
N ILE A 39 1.47 15.88 -13.10
CA ILE A 39 0.96 14.53 -13.39
C ILE A 39 -0.37 14.64 -14.14
N SER A 40 -0.39 14.09 -15.36
CA SER A 40 -1.60 14.03 -16.19
C SER A 40 -2.77 13.37 -15.45
N LEU A 41 -3.98 13.91 -15.64
CA LEU A 41 -5.19 13.42 -14.99
C LEU A 41 -5.49 11.94 -15.34
N TRP A 42 -5.16 11.50 -16.57
CA TRP A 42 -5.26 10.10 -16.99
C TRP A 42 -4.45 9.13 -16.13
N ARG A 43 -3.21 9.46 -15.76
CA ARG A 43 -2.38 8.61 -14.89
C ARG A 43 -2.97 8.49 -13.48
N LYS A 44 -3.56 9.56 -12.96
CA LYS A 44 -4.27 9.57 -11.68
C LYS A 44 -5.52 8.70 -11.74
N LEU A 45 -6.28 8.80 -12.82
CA LEU A 45 -7.45 7.94 -13.06
C LEU A 45 -7.06 6.48 -13.21
N LEU A 46 -5.98 6.16 -13.93
CA LEU A 46 -5.48 4.78 -14.04
C LEU A 46 -5.06 4.22 -12.68
N PHE A 47 -4.36 5.02 -11.86
CA PHE A 47 -3.97 4.61 -10.52
C PHE A 47 -5.19 4.36 -9.62
N VAL A 48 -6.07 5.35 -9.47
CA VAL A 48 -7.26 5.24 -8.61
C VAL A 48 -8.23 4.18 -9.13
N GLY A 49 -8.42 4.10 -10.45
CA GLY A 49 -9.25 3.09 -11.10
C GLY A 49 -8.72 1.67 -10.90
N SER A 50 -7.40 1.46 -11.00
CA SER A 50 -6.78 0.15 -10.74
C SER A 50 -6.88 -0.24 -9.26
N ILE A 51 -6.69 0.70 -8.33
CA ILE A 51 -6.92 0.46 -6.90
C ILE A 51 -8.40 0.09 -6.66
N GLY A 52 -9.34 0.84 -7.25
CA GLY A 52 -10.76 0.56 -7.15
C GLY A 52 -11.13 -0.82 -7.70
N ALA A 53 -10.61 -1.19 -8.88
CA ALA A 53 -10.83 -2.50 -9.47
C ALA A 53 -10.27 -3.63 -8.59
N LEU A 54 -9.07 -3.46 -8.02
CA LEU A 54 -8.48 -4.42 -7.08
C LEU A 54 -9.31 -4.55 -5.80
N LEU A 55 -9.85 -3.44 -5.27
CA LEU A 55 -10.73 -3.47 -4.11
C LEU A 55 -12.06 -4.16 -4.42
N VAL A 56 -12.66 -3.92 -5.59
CA VAL A 56 -13.87 -4.62 -6.03
C VAL A 56 -13.61 -6.12 -6.12
N LEU A 57 -12.50 -6.51 -6.75
CA LEU A 57 -12.11 -7.92 -6.85
C LEU A 57 -11.92 -8.57 -5.46
N LEU A 58 -11.33 -7.82 -4.52
CA LEU A 58 -11.05 -8.31 -3.17
C LEU A 58 -12.30 -8.41 -2.28
N PHE A 59 -13.18 -7.42 -2.32
CA PHE A 59 -14.39 -7.39 -1.48
C PHE A 59 -15.56 -8.16 -2.07
N PHE A 60 -15.58 -8.33 -3.38
CA PHE A 60 -16.67 -8.97 -4.09
C PHE A 60 -16.16 -10.02 -5.07
N PRO A 61 -15.46 -11.06 -4.57
CA PRO A 61 -15.09 -12.20 -5.41
C PRO A 61 -16.35 -12.83 -6.04
N ASP A 62 -17.48 -12.75 -5.31
CA ASP A 62 -18.78 -13.26 -5.73
C ASP A 62 -19.56 -12.37 -6.71
N LEU A 63 -19.17 -11.10 -6.97
CA LEU A 63 -19.81 -10.31 -8.06
C LEU A 63 -19.62 -10.94 -9.46
N PHE A 64 -18.74 -11.93 -9.55
CA PHE A 64 -18.49 -12.74 -10.73
C PHE A 64 -19.15 -14.14 -10.66
N SER A 65 -19.91 -14.45 -9.61
CA SER A 65 -20.74 -15.65 -9.45
C SER A 65 -22.24 -15.26 -9.48
N GLU A 66 -23.12 -16.15 -9.97
CA GLU A 66 -24.55 -15.87 -10.25
C GLU A 66 -25.42 -15.56 -8.99
N THR A 67 -24.82 -15.34 -7.82
CA THR A 67 -25.47 -15.44 -6.50
C THR A 67 -25.64 -14.12 -5.72
N VAL A 68 -25.26 -12.97 -6.27
CA VAL A 68 -25.14 -11.71 -5.48
C VAL A 68 -26.46 -11.00 -5.13
N LEU A 69 -27.62 -11.44 -5.63
CA LEU A 69 -28.87 -10.72 -5.40
C LEU A 69 -29.48 -10.83 -3.97
N SER A 70 -28.81 -11.38 -2.95
CA SER A 70 -29.45 -11.52 -1.62
C SER A 70 -28.62 -11.28 -0.36
N ALA A 71 -27.38 -10.80 -0.42
CA ALA A 71 -26.56 -10.64 0.78
C ALA A 71 -25.87 -9.28 0.87
N VAL A 72 -26.66 -8.22 1.07
CA VAL A 72 -26.13 -6.93 1.54
C VAL A 72 -25.75 -7.09 3.02
N PHE A 73 -24.45 -7.32 3.24
CA PHE A 73 -23.66 -7.06 4.46
C PHE A 73 -23.96 -7.81 5.77
N PRO A 74 -22.93 -8.43 6.36
CA PRO A 74 -22.59 -8.20 7.75
C PRO A 74 -21.46 -7.17 7.83
N LEU A 75 -21.82 -5.92 8.12
CA LEU A 75 -20.88 -4.90 8.57
C LEU A 75 -20.23 -5.41 9.88
N ILE A 76 -18.90 -5.52 9.91
CA ILE A 76 -18.09 -5.68 11.12
C ILE A 76 -18.18 -7.08 11.77
N GLY A 77 -17.83 -8.13 11.02
CA GLY A 77 -17.54 -9.44 11.61
C GLY A 77 -16.08 -9.57 12.03
N THR A 78 -15.80 -9.47 13.33
CA THR A 78 -14.52 -9.84 14.01
C THR A 78 -13.35 -8.84 13.97
N VAL A 79 -13.33 -7.91 14.93
CA VAL A 79 -12.16 -7.08 15.29
C VAL A 79 -10.92 -7.90 15.73
N ALA A 80 -10.96 -9.23 15.77
CA ALA A 80 -9.84 -10.07 16.22
C ALA A 80 -9.84 -11.52 15.66
N GLY A 81 -10.30 -11.74 14.43
CA GLY A 81 -10.46 -13.10 13.89
C GLY A 81 -10.26 -13.20 12.37
N VAL A 82 -9.33 -12.44 11.80
CA VAL A 82 -9.04 -12.47 10.36
C VAL A 82 -8.43 -13.84 10.02
N PRO A 83 -9.07 -14.67 9.15
CA PRO A 83 -8.46 -15.88 8.61
C PRO A 83 -7.11 -15.53 8.00
N ILE A 84 -6.06 -16.35 8.22
CA ILE A 84 -4.72 -16.08 7.69
C ILE A 84 -4.76 -15.86 6.17
N ASP A 85 -5.68 -16.54 5.50
CA ASP A 85 -5.99 -16.46 4.08
C ASP A 85 -6.42 -15.04 3.67
N ALA A 86 -7.32 -14.40 4.43
CA ALA A 86 -7.71 -13.01 4.20
C ALA A 86 -6.54 -12.04 4.46
N GLY A 87 -5.72 -12.30 5.49
CA GLY A 87 -4.50 -11.52 5.75
C GLY A 87 -3.47 -11.62 4.62
N PHE A 88 -3.33 -12.80 4.02
CA PHE A 88 -2.49 -13.05 2.86
C PHE A 88 -2.99 -12.29 1.63
N ASP A 89 -4.30 -12.28 1.39
CA ASP A 89 -4.92 -11.53 0.28
C ASP A 89 -4.72 -10.02 0.43
N TRP A 90 -4.78 -9.47 1.65
CA TRP A 90 -4.46 -8.06 1.91
C TRP A 90 -2.98 -7.74 1.63
N MET A 91 -2.07 -8.67 1.90
CA MET A 91 -0.65 -8.49 1.60
C MET A 91 -0.37 -8.58 0.10
N ALA A 92 -1.00 -9.54 -0.59
CA ALA A 92 -0.94 -9.63 -2.05
C ALA A 92 -1.50 -8.37 -2.71
N PHE A 93 -2.65 -7.89 -2.23
CA PHE A 93 -3.24 -6.61 -2.63
C PHE A 93 -2.24 -5.46 -2.42
N ALA A 94 -1.62 -5.36 -1.24
CA ALA A 94 -0.65 -4.30 -0.95
C ALA A 94 0.55 -4.36 -1.91
N MET A 95 1.09 -5.54 -2.20
CA MET A 95 2.20 -5.71 -3.14
C MET A 95 1.83 -5.26 -4.56
N VAL A 96 0.64 -5.64 -5.03
CA VAL A 96 0.14 -5.21 -6.35
C VAL A 96 -0.15 -3.71 -6.36
N ALA A 97 -0.76 -3.16 -5.31
CA ALA A 97 -1.04 -1.73 -5.16
C ALA A 97 0.24 -0.89 -5.17
N LEU A 98 1.32 -1.35 -4.52
CA LEU A 98 2.63 -0.71 -4.58
C LEU A 98 3.21 -0.73 -6.00
N ASN A 99 2.93 -1.77 -6.80
CA ASN A 99 3.36 -1.83 -8.19
C ASN A 99 2.66 -0.79 -9.07
N LEU A 100 1.46 -0.33 -8.69
CA LEU A 100 0.71 0.70 -9.43
C LEU A 100 1.37 2.08 -9.39
N PHE A 101 2.33 2.33 -8.48
CA PHE A 101 3.13 3.56 -8.51
C PHE A 101 3.86 3.75 -9.85
N LYS A 102 4.07 2.69 -10.63
CA LYS A 102 4.64 2.75 -11.98
C LYS A 102 3.81 3.56 -12.98
N PHE A 103 2.53 3.81 -12.71
CA PHE A 103 1.74 4.71 -13.56
C PHE A 103 2.18 6.17 -13.47
N PHE A 104 2.81 6.55 -12.36
CA PHE A 104 3.35 7.88 -12.17
C PHE A 104 4.77 8.00 -12.75
N PRO A 105 5.16 9.18 -13.25
CA PRO A 105 6.52 9.43 -13.72
C PRO A 105 7.54 9.19 -12.60
N THR A 106 8.59 8.42 -12.87
CA THR A 106 9.54 7.98 -11.84
C THR A 106 10.29 9.15 -11.21
N GLU A 107 10.53 10.21 -11.97
CA GLU A 107 11.21 11.43 -11.53
C GLU A 107 10.39 12.16 -10.44
N LEU A 108 9.08 12.30 -10.67
CA LEU A 108 8.18 12.98 -9.73
C LEU A 108 7.92 12.15 -8.48
N VAL A 109 7.87 10.82 -8.62
CA VAL A 109 7.79 9.91 -7.47
C VAL A 109 9.04 10.01 -6.61
N ALA A 110 10.23 10.03 -7.23
CA ALA A 110 11.50 10.18 -6.52
C ALA A 110 11.59 11.55 -5.81
N GLU A 111 11.19 12.64 -6.47
CA GLU A 111 11.14 13.98 -5.89
C GLU A 111 10.25 14.02 -4.64
N HIS A 112 9.01 13.53 -4.74
CA HIS A 112 8.09 13.48 -3.60
C HIS A 112 8.57 12.50 -2.51
N TYR A 113 9.22 11.40 -2.89
CA TYR A 113 9.77 10.45 -1.95
C TYR A 113 10.92 11.08 -1.14
N GLN A 114 11.88 11.76 -1.78
CA GLN A 114 12.95 12.48 -1.10
C GLN A 114 12.38 13.55 -0.16
N ASN A 115 11.36 14.29 -0.59
CA ASN A 115 10.73 15.32 0.25
C ASN A 115 10.02 14.78 1.50
N ILE A 116 9.62 13.50 1.53
CA ILE A 116 8.84 12.89 2.64
C ILE A 116 9.70 11.94 3.50
N PHE A 117 10.67 11.29 2.88
CA PHE A 117 11.49 10.23 3.48
C PHE A 117 12.97 10.57 3.62
N GLY A 118 13.45 11.59 2.92
CA GLY A 118 14.80 12.15 3.09
C GLY A 118 14.98 12.88 4.42
#